data_AF-A0ABC9QTR6-F1
#
_entry.id   AF-A0ABC9QTR6-F1
#
_cell.length_a   1.000
_cell.length_b   1.000
_cell.length_c   1.000
_cell.angle_alpha   90.00
_cell.angle_beta   90.00
_cell.angle_gamma   90.00
#
_symmetry.space_group_name_H-M   'P 1'
#
loop_
_entity.id
_entity.type
_entity.pdbx_description
1 polymer ?
#
loop_
_entity_poly.entity_id
_entity_poly.type
_entity_poly.pdbx_seq_one_letter_code
_entity_poly.pdbx_strand_id
1 'polypeptide(L)'
;MKATATQNEINKFSLKKGYVAITKDSETKDDIGISTYIADNFDNVLLGYHCTLLKPNQKVLNGKFLNAYLNSFYGRKYFSNCASGSGQRYTLTIDTIKDLNIPLINIETQQKIARTLSVLDQKIENNHKINELLHKILELLYEQYLVRFDFLDENNKPYQTSGGKMKFSKELNRLIPNDFEVKTLGELVDIFSGYSFQSNTYSNNKNDYILITNKNVQHSLIDLSITTNLLFLPKKLPKYCLLEPTNILITLTGHIGRCALVFSKNCILNQRVGVVLPKEKELNPFYYSLIRNPLFSAILQRNAIGSSQQNLSPIDTLKIQIPFNHKIIKQYSKTCENIIKLLVSNMQSTQTLTALRDFLLPLLLKQQVKPQ
;
A
#
# COMPACT_ATOMS: atom_id res chain seq x y z
N MET A 1 12.58 -29.86 5.87
CA MET A 1 11.43 -30.60 6.45
C MET A 1 11.08 -31.72 5.46
N LYS A 2 10.86 -32.97 5.90
CA LYS A 2 10.35 -34.02 5.00
C LYS A 2 8.86 -33.78 4.80
N ALA A 3 8.42 -33.59 3.55
CA ALA A 3 7.01 -33.40 3.22
C ALA A 3 6.24 -34.73 3.33
N THR A 4 5.02 -34.71 3.84
CA THR A 4 4.14 -35.89 4.00
C THR A 4 3.28 -36.18 2.77
N ALA A 5 3.61 -35.59 1.62
CA ALA A 5 2.82 -35.71 0.40
C ALA A 5 2.92 -37.11 -0.21
N THR A 6 1.78 -37.68 -0.56
CA THR A 6 1.68 -38.93 -1.31
C THR A 6 2.16 -38.76 -2.76
N GLN A 7 2.50 -39.85 -3.45
CA GLN A 7 2.91 -39.79 -4.85
C GLN A 7 1.83 -39.16 -5.77
N ASN A 8 0.55 -39.39 -5.47
CA ASN A 8 -0.56 -38.78 -6.19
C ASN A 8 -0.62 -37.27 -6.00
N GLU A 9 -0.40 -36.77 -4.78
CA GLU A 9 -0.33 -35.34 -4.50
C GLU A 9 0.87 -34.70 -5.16
N ILE A 10 2.03 -35.37 -5.14
CA ILE A 10 3.23 -34.92 -5.86
C ILE A 10 2.89 -34.73 -7.34
N ASN A 11 2.38 -35.77 -8.01
CA ASN A 11 2.02 -35.70 -9.43
C ASN A 11 0.99 -34.60 -9.75
N LYS A 12 0.05 -34.36 -8.83
CA LYS A 12 -1.01 -33.37 -9.01
C LYS A 12 -0.51 -31.94 -8.81
N PHE A 13 0.35 -31.70 -7.84
CA PHE A 13 0.73 -30.36 -7.37
C PHE A 13 2.16 -29.93 -7.72
N SER A 14 2.94 -30.78 -8.40
CA SER A 14 4.24 -30.38 -8.96
C SER A 14 4.12 -29.19 -9.91
N LEU A 15 5.03 -28.24 -9.74
CA LEU A 15 5.11 -27.04 -10.55
C LEU A 15 5.94 -27.30 -11.80
N LYS A 16 5.36 -27.02 -12.97
CA LYS A 16 6.05 -27.14 -14.26
C LYS A 16 5.97 -25.83 -15.04
N LYS A 17 7.00 -25.59 -15.84
CA LYS A 17 7.08 -24.45 -16.74
C LYS A 17 5.83 -24.37 -17.61
N GLY A 18 5.24 -23.19 -17.66
CA GLY A 18 4.03 -22.95 -18.47
C GLY A 18 2.72 -23.06 -17.69
N TYR A 19 2.73 -23.53 -16.45
CA TYR A 19 1.57 -23.50 -15.56
C TYR A 19 1.36 -22.12 -14.94
N VAL A 20 0.17 -21.90 -14.39
CA VAL A 20 -0.19 -20.67 -13.66
C VAL A 20 -0.76 -21.07 -12.31
N ALA A 21 -0.31 -20.46 -11.23
CA ALA A 21 -0.90 -20.63 -9.91
C ALA A 21 -1.75 -19.40 -9.57
N ILE A 22 -2.87 -19.60 -8.88
CA ILE A 22 -3.73 -18.51 -8.40
C ILE A 22 -4.06 -18.67 -6.92
N THR A 23 -4.21 -17.56 -6.19
CA THR A 23 -4.79 -17.58 -4.85
C THR A 23 -6.28 -17.90 -4.94
N LYS A 24 -6.77 -18.83 -4.12
CA LYS A 24 -8.20 -19.18 -4.09
C LYS A 24 -8.95 -18.66 -2.88
N ASP A 25 -8.22 -18.13 -1.89
CA ASP A 25 -8.75 -17.60 -0.63
C ASP A 25 -8.10 -16.23 -0.34
N SER A 26 -8.86 -15.26 0.17
CA SER A 26 -8.37 -13.92 0.53
C SER A 26 -9.18 -13.29 1.68
N GLU A 27 -8.68 -12.22 2.29
CA GLU A 27 -9.43 -11.42 3.28
C GLU A 27 -10.39 -10.41 2.62
N THR A 28 -10.09 -9.98 1.40
CA THR A 28 -10.91 -9.03 0.65
C THR A 28 -11.25 -9.57 -0.74
N LYS A 29 -12.45 -9.26 -1.26
CA LYS A 29 -12.87 -9.72 -2.59
C LYS A 29 -11.95 -9.26 -3.71
N ASP A 30 -11.34 -8.09 -3.57
CA ASP A 30 -10.53 -7.49 -4.61
C ASP A 30 -9.08 -7.98 -4.64
N ASP A 31 -8.66 -8.73 -3.60
CA ASP A 31 -7.34 -9.38 -3.49
C ASP A 31 -7.41 -10.91 -3.68
N ILE A 32 -8.45 -11.40 -4.38
CA ILE A 32 -8.63 -12.83 -4.67
C ILE A 32 -8.26 -13.15 -6.12
N GLY A 33 -7.80 -14.38 -6.38
CA GLY A 33 -7.46 -14.82 -7.73
C GLY A 33 -6.16 -14.21 -8.27
N ILE A 34 -5.28 -13.72 -7.39
CA ILE A 34 -3.96 -13.20 -7.74
C ILE A 34 -3.15 -14.31 -8.38
N SER A 35 -2.61 -14.07 -9.58
CA SER A 35 -2.01 -15.10 -10.42
C SER A 35 -0.52 -14.92 -10.61
N THR A 36 0.20 -16.04 -10.72
CA THR A 36 1.62 -16.07 -11.04
C THR A 36 1.95 -17.17 -12.06
N TYR A 37 2.86 -16.85 -12.98
CA TYR A 37 3.36 -17.75 -14.00
C TYR A 37 4.53 -18.59 -13.49
N ILE A 38 4.48 -19.91 -13.70
CA ILE A 38 5.57 -20.81 -13.38
C ILE A 38 6.58 -20.78 -14.54
N ALA A 39 7.72 -20.11 -14.32
CA ALA A 39 8.73 -19.88 -15.35
C ALA A 39 9.67 -21.07 -15.61
N ASP A 40 9.82 -21.94 -14.61
CA ASP A 40 10.78 -23.03 -14.61
C ASP A 40 10.14 -24.35 -14.17
N ASN A 41 10.83 -25.46 -14.41
CA ASN A 41 10.43 -26.75 -13.86
C ASN A 41 11.03 -26.90 -12.46
N PHE A 42 10.25 -27.43 -11.53
CA PHE A 42 10.70 -27.66 -10.16
C PHE A 42 10.49 -29.11 -9.78
N ASP A 43 11.56 -29.78 -9.34
CA ASP A 43 11.51 -31.21 -9.01
C ASP A 43 11.01 -31.47 -7.58
N ASN A 44 11.30 -30.56 -6.64
CA ASN A 44 11.02 -30.72 -5.21
C ASN A 44 10.15 -29.60 -4.64
N VAL A 45 9.28 -29.02 -5.48
CA VAL A 45 8.36 -27.94 -5.07
C VAL A 45 6.93 -28.34 -5.43
N LEU A 46 6.05 -28.29 -4.43
CA LEU A 46 4.62 -28.52 -4.58
C LEU A 46 3.85 -27.23 -4.32
N LEU A 47 2.73 -27.05 -5.04
CA LEU A 47 1.82 -25.95 -4.77
C LEU A 47 1.14 -26.14 -3.40
N GLY A 48 1.16 -25.09 -2.58
CA GLY A 48 0.47 -25.08 -1.29
C GLY A 48 -1.05 -25.11 -1.42
N TYR A 49 -1.73 -25.61 -0.38
CA TYR A 49 -3.18 -25.86 -0.35
C TYR A 49 -4.05 -24.61 -0.62
N HIS A 50 -3.60 -23.41 -0.24
CA HIS A 50 -4.34 -22.14 -0.44
C HIS A 50 -4.24 -21.58 -1.86
N CYS A 51 -3.63 -22.32 -2.79
CA CYS A 51 -3.53 -21.95 -4.19
C CYS A 51 -4.13 -23.03 -5.09
N THR A 52 -4.58 -22.60 -6.27
CA THR A 52 -5.04 -23.49 -7.35
C THR A 52 -4.04 -23.49 -8.48
N LEU A 53 -3.67 -24.69 -8.97
CA LEU A 53 -2.76 -24.86 -10.11
C LEU A 53 -3.56 -24.98 -11.41
N LEU A 54 -3.38 -24.03 -12.32
CA LEU A 54 -3.93 -24.04 -13.67
C LEU A 54 -2.90 -24.66 -14.63
N LYS A 55 -3.33 -25.73 -15.32
CA LYS A 55 -2.51 -26.46 -16.29
C LYS A 55 -3.06 -26.23 -17.70
N PRO A 56 -2.73 -25.09 -18.34
CA PRO A 56 -3.26 -24.79 -19.66
C PRO A 56 -2.75 -25.79 -20.70
N ASN A 57 -3.61 -26.16 -21.66
CA ASN A 57 -3.17 -26.87 -22.86
C ASN A 57 -2.34 -25.91 -23.71
N GLN A 58 -1.02 -26.04 -23.66
CA GLN A 58 -0.09 -25.08 -24.27
C GLN A 58 -0.21 -24.97 -25.79
N LYS A 59 -0.87 -25.91 -26.47
CA LYS A 59 -1.17 -25.82 -27.91
C LYS A 59 -2.24 -24.76 -28.22
N VAL A 60 -3.11 -24.47 -27.25
CA VAL A 60 -4.29 -23.60 -27.43
C VAL A 60 -4.21 -22.35 -26.55
N LEU A 61 -3.62 -22.46 -25.36
CA LEU A 61 -3.55 -21.38 -24.38
C LEU A 61 -2.13 -21.26 -23.80
N ASN A 62 -1.49 -20.12 -24.05
CA ASN A 62 -0.17 -19.81 -23.51
C ASN A 62 -0.29 -19.39 -22.02
N GLY A 63 0.50 -20.03 -21.15
CA GLY A 63 0.47 -19.73 -19.71
C GLY A 63 0.83 -18.29 -19.34
N LYS A 64 1.72 -17.62 -20.11
CA LYS A 64 2.04 -16.20 -19.85
C LYS A 64 0.87 -15.29 -20.23
N PHE A 65 0.16 -15.62 -21.32
CA PHE A 65 -1.05 -14.91 -21.71
C PHE A 65 -2.16 -15.10 -20.68
N LEU A 66 -2.37 -16.34 -20.22
CA LEU A 66 -3.31 -16.62 -19.13
C LEU A 66 -2.97 -15.77 -17.89
N ASN A 67 -1.71 -15.78 -17.44
CA ASN A 67 -1.28 -14.95 -16.32
C ASN A 67 -1.55 -13.45 -16.54
N ALA A 68 -1.20 -12.91 -17.71
CA ALA A 68 -1.45 -11.50 -18.04
C ALA A 68 -2.96 -11.17 -18.08
N TYR A 69 -3.79 -12.09 -18.59
CA TYR A 69 -5.23 -11.93 -18.63
C TYR A 69 -5.85 -11.94 -17.22
N LEU A 70 -5.43 -12.87 -16.37
CA LEU A 70 -5.89 -12.97 -14.98
C LEU A 70 -5.50 -11.73 -14.16
N ASN A 71 -4.29 -11.21 -14.36
CA ASN A 71 -3.81 -9.96 -13.76
C ASN A 71 -4.34 -8.69 -14.44
N SER A 72 -5.28 -8.78 -15.38
CA SER A 72 -5.93 -7.61 -15.96
C SER A 72 -7.17 -7.20 -15.16
N PHE A 73 -7.73 -6.03 -15.47
CA PHE A 73 -9.05 -5.62 -14.95
C PHE A 73 -10.12 -6.70 -15.14
N TYR A 74 -10.15 -7.40 -16.30
CA TYR A 74 -11.17 -8.41 -16.59
C TYR A 74 -11.07 -9.63 -15.68
N GLY A 75 -9.87 -10.20 -15.57
CA GLY A 75 -9.61 -11.38 -14.75
C GLY A 75 -9.86 -11.10 -13.26
N ARG A 76 -9.27 -10.02 -12.74
CA ARG A 76 -9.49 -9.61 -11.34
C ARG A 76 -10.95 -9.32 -11.04
N LYS A 77 -11.64 -8.59 -11.93
CA LYS A 77 -13.05 -8.23 -11.69
C LYS A 77 -13.97 -9.42 -11.77
N TYR A 78 -13.71 -10.37 -12.67
CA TYR A 78 -14.44 -11.64 -12.73
C TYR A 78 -14.33 -12.38 -11.39
N PHE A 79 -13.10 -12.59 -10.89
CA PHE A 79 -12.91 -13.30 -9.62
C PHE A 79 -13.50 -12.56 -8.42
N SER A 80 -13.31 -11.23 -8.32
CA SER A 80 -13.92 -10.43 -7.25
C SER A 80 -15.46 -10.53 -7.24
N ASN A 81 -16.09 -10.54 -8.42
CA ASN A 81 -17.55 -10.66 -8.54
C ASN A 81 -18.05 -12.08 -8.21
N CYS A 82 -17.30 -13.12 -8.56
CA CYS A 82 -17.68 -14.51 -8.32
C CYS A 82 -17.24 -15.02 -6.93
N ALA A 83 -16.40 -14.27 -6.22
CA ALA A 83 -15.94 -14.62 -4.88
C ALA A 83 -17.12 -14.78 -3.91
N SER A 84 -17.18 -15.95 -3.29
CA SER A 84 -18.20 -16.34 -2.32
C SER A 84 -17.64 -16.26 -0.90
N GLY A 85 -18.53 -16.12 0.08
CA GLY A 85 -18.18 -15.95 1.49
C GLY A 85 -18.63 -14.62 2.08
N SER A 86 -18.60 -14.53 3.40
CA SER A 86 -18.92 -13.34 4.19
C SER A 86 -18.02 -13.26 5.42
N GLY A 87 -17.81 -12.06 5.96
CA GLY A 87 -16.95 -11.86 7.13
C GLY A 87 -15.46 -11.74 6.78
N GLN A 88 -14.62 -12.63 7.33
CA GLN A 88 -13.14 -12.53 7.34
C GLN A 88 -12.44 -13.20 6.15
N ARG A 89 -13.12 -14.03 5.35
CA ARG A 89 -12.52 -14.71 4.19
C ARG A 89 -13.48 -14.86 3.02
N TYR A 90 -12.93 -14.67 1.83
CA TYR A 90 -13.55 -14.96 0.54
C TYR A 90 -12.86 -16.14 -0.13
N THR A 91 -13.60 -16.90 -0.94
CA THR A 91 -13.08 -18.08 -1.63
C THR A 91 -13.60 -18.19 -3.08
N LEU A 92 -12.79 -18.81 -3.94
CA LEU A 92 -13.13 -19.20 -5.30
C LEU A 92 -13.28 -20.72 -5.38
N THR A 93 -14.42 -21.19 -5.88
CA THR A 93 -14.60 -22.60 -6.19
C THR A 93 -13.83 -22.97 -7.47
N ILE A 94 -13.50 -24.26 -7.61
CA ILE A 94 -12.85 -24.77 -8.82
C ILE A 94 -13.73 -24.54 -10.06
N ASP A 95 -15.06 -24.65 -9.92
CA ASP A 95 -15.99 -24.47 -11.02
C ASP A 95 -16.03 -23.01 -11.48
N THR A 96 -16.06 -22.05 -10.55
CA THR A 96 -15.90 -20.62 -10.88
C THR A 96 -14.61 -20.35 -11.64
N ILE A 97 -13.50 -21.00 -11.28
CA ILE A 97 -12.23 -20.81 -11.99
C ILE A 97 -12.30 -21.40 -13.41
N LYS A 98 -12.99 -22.53 -13.60
CA LYS A 98 -13.16 -23.18 -14.91
C LYS A 98 -14.12 -22.41 -15.83
N ASP A 99 -15.11 -21.74 -15.26
CA ASP A 99 -16.14 -20.98 -15.99
C ASP A 99 -15.62 -19.62 -16.50
N LEU A 100 -14.37 -19.26 -16.21
CA LEU A 100 -13.76 -18.06 -16.74
C LEU A 100 -13.60 -18.17 -18.26
N ASN A 101 -14.33 -17.30 -18.97
CA ASN A 101 -14.21 -17.18 -20.42
C ASN A 101 -12.92 -16.44 -20.81
N ILE A 102 -12.07 -17.11 -21.60
CA ILE A 102 -10.81 -16.55 -22.10
C ILE A 102 -10.91 -16.41 -23.62
N PRO A 103 -10.56 -15.24 -24.19
CA PRO A 103 -10.53 -15.06 -25.64
C PRO A 103 -9.57 -16.04 -26.31
N LEU A 104 -10.10 -16.89 -27.20
CA LEU A 104 -9.31 -17.82 -27.98
C LEU A 104 -8.78 -17.13 -29.24
N ILE A 105 -7.61 -16.51 -29.09
CA ILE A 105 -6.81 -15.95 -30.19
C ILE A 105 -5.63 -16.87 -30.50
N ASN A 106 -5.00 -16.73 -31.67
CA ASN A 106 -3.89 -17.61 -32.05
C ASN A 106 -2.70 -17.50 -31.07
N ILE A 107 -1.92 -18.58 -30.96
CA ILE A 107 -0.87 -18.71 -29.95
C ILE A 107 0.24 -17.65 -30.08
N GLU A 108 0.55 -17.22 -31.31
CA GLU A 108 1.58 -16.23 -31.58
C GLU A 108 1.16 -14.85 -31.06
N THR A 109 -0.10 -14.46 -31.33
CA THR A 109 -0.69 -13.22 -30.79
C THR A 109 -0.76 -13.29 -29.27
N GLN A 110 -1.14 -14.42 -28.67
CA GLN A 110 -1.12 -14.59 -27.21
C GLN A 110 0.27 -14.31 -26.63
N GLN A 111 1.33 -14.84 -27.24
CA GLN A 111 2.71 -14.62 -26.79
C GLN A 111 3.12 -13.15 -26.88
N LYS A 112 2.79 -12.47 -27.99
CA LYS A 112 3.08 -11.04 -28.17
C LYS A 112 2.34 -10.17 -27.15
N ILE A 113 1.04 -10.42 -26.94
CA ILE A 113 0.25 -9.71 -25.91
C ILE A 113 0.84 -9.95 -24.52
N ALA A 114 1.13 -11.21 -24.18
CA ALA A 114 1.71 -11.56 -22.88
C ALA A 114 3.04 -10.83 -22.65
N ARG A 115 3.91 -10.78 -23.67
CA ARG A 115 5.17 -10.05 -23.61
C ARG A 115 4.93 -8.57 -23.33
N THR A 116 4.08 -7.91 -24.13
CA THR A 116 3.78 -6.48 -23.96
C THR A 116 3.26 -6.16 -22.54
N LEU A 117 2.27 -6.91 -22.05
CA LEU A 117 1.68 -6.65 -20.74
C LEU A 117 2.62 -7.02 -19.58
N SER A 118 3.41 -8.08 -19.74
CA SER A 118 4.36 -8.52 -18.70
C SER A 118 5.42 -7.47 -18.36
N VAL A 119 5.82 -6.63 -19.33
CA VAL A 119 6.77 -5.53 -19.09
C VAL A 119 6.16 -4.48 -18.17
N LEU A 120 4.87 -4.16 -18.36
CA LEU A 120 4.14 -3.24 -17.49
C LEU A 120 3.97 -3.81 -16.08
N ASP A 121 3.55 -5.08 -15.99
CA ASP A 121 3.41 -5.77 -14.71
C ASP A 121 4.73 -5.88 -13.95
N GLN A 122 5.83 -6.17 -14.64
CA GLN A 122 7.16 -6.23 -14.03
C GLN A 122 7.60 -4.86 -13.49
N LYS A 123 7.29 -3.76 -14.20
CA LYS A 123 7.60 -2.42 -13.71
C LYS A 123 6.74 -2.05 -12.49
N ILE A 124 5.46 -2.42 -12.47
CA ILE A 124 4.57 -2.24 -11.31
C ILE A 124 5.14 -2.98 -10.09
N GLU A 125 5.48 -4.26 -10.27
CA GLU A 125 6.06 -5.08 -9.20
C GLU A 125 7.38 -4.52 -8.68
N ASN A 126 8.25 -4.05 -9.58
CA ASN A 126 9.50 -3.41 -9.18
C ASN A 126 9.26 -2.12 -8.39
N ASN A 127 8.27 -1.31 -8.76
CA ASN A 127 7.91 -0.11 -7.99
C ASN A 127 7.43 -0.48 -6.57
N HIS A 128 6.64 -1.55 -6.42
CA HIS A 128 6.21 -2.04 -5.10
C HIS A 128 7.41 -2.47 -4.24
N LYS A 129 8.32 -3.29 -4.78
CA LYS A 129 9.55 -3.72 -4.07
C LYS A 129 10.44 -2.56 -3.67
N ILE A 130 10.62 -1.58 -4.57
CA ILE A 130 11.40 -0.38 -4.26
C ILE A 130 10.74 0.38 -3.11
N ASN A 131 9.41 0.56 -3.13
CA ASN A 131 8.71 1.26 -2.06
C ASN A 131 8.79 0.53 -0.71
N GLU A 132 8.71 -0.80 -0.69
CA GLU A 132 8.94 -1.59 0.53
C GLU A 132 10.35 -1.36 1.10
N LEU A 133 11.37 -1.40 0.25
CA LEU A 133 12.75 -1.13 0.65
C LEU A 133 12.94 0.31 1.15
N LEU A 134 12.34 1.29 0.48
CA LEU A 134 12.39 2.70 0.90
C LEU A 134 11.73 2.91 2.26
N HIS A 135 10.59 2.26 2.52
CA HIS A 135 9.98 2.26 3.85
C HIS A 135 10.88 1.60 4.90
N LYS A 136 11.58 0.53 4.55
CA LYS A 136 12.54 -0.10 5.47
C LYS A 136 13.72 0.81 5.78
N ILE A 137 14.23 1.53 4.78
CA ILE A 137 15.28 2.53 4.99
C ILE A 137 14.79 3.65 5.91
N LEU A 138 13.57 4.17 5.72
CA LEU A 138 12.99 5.19 6.62
C LEU A 138 12.88 4.67 8.06
N GLU A 139 12.45 3.42 8.26
CA GLU A 139 12.37 2.81 9.58
C GLU A 139 13.74 2.75 10.26
N LEU A 140 14.77 2.27 9.54
CA LEU A 140 16.13 2.16 10.06
C LEU A 140 16.75 3.53 10.37
N LEU A 141 16.54 4.52 9.49
CA LEU A 141 17.00 5.88 9.71
C LEU A 141 16.31 6.51 10.92
N TYR A 142 14.99 6.32 11.05
CA TYR A 142 14.23 6.83 12.18
C TYR A 142 14.69 6.18 13.50
N GLU A 143 14.90 4.86 13.49
CA GLU A 143 15.42 4.14 14.64
C GLU A 143 16.80 4.69 15.05
N GLN A 144 17.72 4.83 14.10
CA GLN A 144 19.04 5.39 14.36
C GLN A 144 18.96 6.81 14.94
N TYR A 145 18.23 7.73 14.30
CA TYR A 145 18.22 9.13 14.68
C TYR A 145 17.40 9.43 15.94
N LEU A 146 16.25 8.77 16.13
CA LEU A 146 15.22 9.18 17.10
C LEU A 146 14.90 8.14 18.17
N VAL A 147 15.30 6.88 17.96
CA VAL A 147 15.13 5.83 18.98
C VAL A 147 16.45 5.59 19.70
N ARG A 148 17.54 5.39 18.96
CA ARG A 148 18.89 5.22 19.49
C ARG A 148 19.60 6.56 19.72
N PHE A 149 19.16 7.63 19.06
CA PHE A 149 19.86 8.92 19.09
C PHE A 149 21.32 8.83 18.64
N ASP A 150 21.59 7.96 17.66
CA ASP A 150 22.87 7.77 16.96
C ASP A 150 22.89 8.53 15.62
N PHE A 151 22.34 9.74 15.62
CA PHE A 151 22.56 10.68 14.52
C PHE A 151 24.03 11.10 14.45
N LEU A 152 24.47 11.60 13.29
CA LEU A 152 25.83 12.09 13.11
C LEU A 152 26.02 13.42 13.84
N ASP A 153 27.03 13.48 14.70
CA ASP A 153 27.48 14.70 15.36
C ASP A 153 28.29 15.61 14.41
N GLU A 154 28.83 16.70 14.94
CA GLU A 154 29.61 17.69 14.17
C GLU A 154 30.92 17.11 13.57
N ASN A 155 31.38 15.97 14.08
CA ASN A 155 32.55 15.24 13.60
C ASN A 155 32.18 14.03 12.72
N ASN A 156 30.91 13.91 12.30
CA ASN A 156 30.36 12.77 11.58
C ASN A 156 30.48 11.43 12.32
N LYS A 157 30.43 11.45 13.66
CA LYS A 157 30.40 10.24 14.49
C LYS A 157 29.00 9.98 15.05
N PRO A 158 28.61 8.71 15.30
CA PRO A 158 27.32 8.40 15.91
C PRO A 158 27.25 8.96 17.34
N TYR A 159 26.26 9.80 17.62
CA TYR A 159 26.20 10.59 18.87
C TYR A 159 26.18 9.73 20.14
N GLN A 160 25.18 8.86 20.31
CA GLN A 160 25.04 8.07 21.54
C GLN A 160 26.23 7.10 21.73
N THR A 161 26.58 6.35 20.68
CA THR A 161 27.66 5.36 20.70
C THR A 161 29.03 6.01 20.95
N SER A 162 29.23 7.26 20.55
CA SER A 162 30.47 8.01 20.81
C SER A 162 30.50 8.72 22.17
N GLY A 163 29.56 8.41 23.08
CA GLY A 163 29.51 9.00 24.43
C GLY A 163 28.81 10.35 24.50
N GLY A 164 27.91 10.65 23.56
CA GLY A 164 27.07 11.85 23.57
C GLY A 164 26.32 12.02 24.89
N LYS A 165 26.21 13.27 25.37
CA LYS A 165 25.64 13.57 26.68
C LYS A 165 24.12 13.38 26.68
N MET A 166 23.64 12.54 27.60
CA MET A 166 22.22 12.22 27.75
C MET A 166 21.66 12.76 29.07
N LYS A 167 20.37 13.13 29.06
CA LYS A 167 19.58 13.45 30.25
C LYS A 167 18.37 12.55 30.34
N PHE A 168 17.93 12.27 31.56
CA PHE A 168 16.67 11.57 31.79
C PHE A 168 15.49 12.56 31.67
N SER A 169 14.58 12.30 30.73
CA SER A 169 13.30 13.01 30.67
C SER A 169 12.28 12.26 31.51
N LYS A 170 11.69 12.97 32.48
CA LYS A 170 10.61 12.42 33.31
C LYS A 170 9.32 12.28 32.51
N GLU A 171 9.07 13.21 31.61
CA GLU A 171 7.90 13.27 30.73
C GLU A 171 7.84 12.06 29.79
N LEU A 172 8.97 11.69 29.18
CA LEU A 172 9.07 10.56 28.27
C LEU A 172 9.48 9.26 28.96
N ASN A 173 9.83 9.31 30.25
CA ASN A 173 10.35 8.20 31.04
C ASN A 173 11.51 7.45 30.36
N ARG A 174 12.46 8.19 29.78
CA ARG A 174 13.62 7.64 29.08
C ARG A 174 14.78 8.63 29.00
N LEU A 175 15.96 8.12 28.68
CA LEU A 175 17.10 8.95 28.29
C LEU A 175 16.88 9.56 26.90
N ILE A 176 17.23 10.84 26.78
CA ILE A 176 17.26 11.62 25.54
C ILE A 176 18.53 12.47 25.51
N PRO A 177 19.02 12.94 24.34
CA PRO A 177 20.18 13.82 24.27
C PRO A 177 19.96 15.12 25.06
N ASN A 178 21.03 15.68 25.63
CA ASN A 178 20.94 16.89 26.46
C ASN A 178 20.29 18.07 25.75
N ASP A 179 20.56 18.21 24.46
CA ASP A 179 20.10 19.34 23.62
C ASP A 179 18.71 19.10 23.03
N PHE A 180 18.04 17.99 23.37
CA PHE A 180 16.66 17.75 22.99
C PHE A 180 15.71 18.31 24.06
N GLU A 181 14.64 18.93 23.61
CA GLU A 181 13.51 19.34 24.44
C GLU A 181 12.36 18.35 24.27
N VAL A 182 11.40 18.38 25.19
CA VAL A 182 10.15 17.63 25.06
C VAL A 182 9.08 18.59 24.57
N LYS A 183 8.48 18.28 23.42
CA LYS A 183 7.38 19.05 22.84
C LYS A 183 6.13 18.22 22.68
N THR A 184 4.97 18.85 22.75
CA THR A 184 3.72 18.22 22.34
C THR A 184 3.59 18.26 20.82
N LEU A 185 2.93 17.25 20.24
CA LEU A 185 2.71 17.18 18.80
C LEU A 185 1.93 18.40 18.27
N GLY A 186 1.01 18.96 19.06
CA GLY A 186 0.23 20.15 18.71
C GLY A 186 1.02 21.46 18.65
N GLU A 187 2.21 21.51 19.25
CA GLU A 187 3.14 22.62 19.01
C GLU A 187 3.70 22.58 17.59
N LEU A 188 3.75 21.41 16.98
CA LEU A 188 4.58 21.08 15.82
C LEU A 188 3.78 20.82 14.53
N VAL A 189 2.59 20.25 14.66
CA VAL A 189 1.69 19.91 13.55
C VAL A 189 0.25 20.26 13.90
N ASP A 190 -0.58 20.42 12.89
CA ASP A 190 -2.03 20.44 13.02
C ASP A 190 -2.61 19.10 12.55
N ILE A 191 -3.65 18.62 13.22
CA ILE A 191 -4.39 17.41 12.82
C ILE A 191 -5.85 17.76 12.66
N PHE A 192 -6.38 17.59 11.45
CA PHE A 192 -7.79 17.85 11.14
C PHE A 192 -8.49 16.58 10.69
N SER A 193 -9.66 16.31 11.23
CA SER A 193 -10.61 15.33 10.69
C SER A 193 -11.25 15.87 9.40
N GLY A 194 -11.52 15.00 8.43
CA GLY A 194 -12.18 15.41 7.19
C GLY A 194 -13.65 15.80 7.30
N TYR A 195 -14.27 15.97 6.13
CA TYR A 195 -15.66 16.40 5.99
C TYR A 195 -16.62 15.21 5.86
N SER A 196 -17.86 15.37 6.33
CA SER A 196 -18.92 14.37 6.18
C SER A 196 -19.70 14.60 4.89
N PHE A 197 -19.69 13.62 3.98
CA PHE A 197 -20.37 13.68 2.70
C PHE A 197 -21.66 12.86 2.72
N GLN A 198 -22.72 13.39 2.10
CA GLN A 198 -23.98 12.68 1.94
C GLN A 198 -23.91 11.74 0.74
N SER A 199 -24.48 10.53 0.86
CA SER A 199 -24.35 9.50 -0.18
C SER A 199 -24.97 9.87 -1.53
N ASN A 200 -25.92 10.81 -1.56
CA ASN A 200 -26.52 11.35 -2.77
C ASN A 200 -25.57 12.25 -3.59
N THR A 201 -24.43 12.65 -3.03
CA THR A 201 -23.39 13.43 -3.73
C THR A 201 -22.40 12.55 -4.49
N TYR A 202 -22.47 11.23 -4.29
CA TYR A 202 -21.53 10.28 -4.88
C TYR A 202 -21.78 10.07 -6.37
N SER A 203 -20.67 9.83 -7.08
CA SER A 203 -20.62 9.68 -8.53
C SER A 203 -19.99 8.35 -8.92
N ASN A 204 -20.42 7.82 -10.07
CA ASN A 204 -19.78 6.69 -10.73
C ASN A 204 -18.73 7.13 -11.77
N ASN A 205 -18.58 8.43 -12.05
CA ASN A 205 -17.61 8.94 -13.02
C ASN A 205 -16.20 8.94 -12.42
N LYS A 206 -15.21 8.53 -13.23
CA LYS A 206 -13.80 8.39 -12.79
C LYS A 206 -12.98 9.69 -12.78
N ASN A 207 -13.46 10.76 -13.43
CA ASN A 207 -12.74 12.05 -13.54
C ASN A 207 -13.12 13.07 -12.45
N ASP A 208 -13.84 12.59 -11.46
CA ASP A 208 -14.35 13.36 -10.34
C ASP A 208 -13.33 13.40 -9.19
N TYR A 209 -13.70 14.07 -8.10
CA TYR A 209 -12.86 14.06 -6.91
C TYR A 209 -12.96 12.73 -6.17
N ILE A 210 -11.82 12.20 -5.75
CA ILE A 210 -11.71 10.90 -5.08
C ILE A 210 -11.85 11.09 -3.57
N LEU A 211 -12.91 10.54 -2.97
CA LEU A 211 -13.12 10.59 -1.53
C LEU A 211 -12.26 9.53 -0.83
N ILE A 212 -11.31 9.98 -0.02
CA ILE A 212 -10.43 9.14 0.80
C ILE A 212 -11.11 8.83 2.12
N THR A 213 -11.54 7.58 2.28
CA THR A 213 -12.13 7.03 3.50
C THR A 213 -11.12 6.19 4.27
N ASN A 214 -11.48 5.73 5.47
CA ASN A 214 -10.64 4.82 6.24
C ASN A 214 -10.40 3.46 5.56
N LYS A 215 -11.23 3.08 4.56
CA LYS A 215 -11.01 1.88 3.73
C LYS A 215 -9.88 2.08 2.71
N ASN A 216 -9.63 3.31 2.30
CA ASN A 216 -8.57 3.63 1.35
C ASN A 216 -7.20 3.68 2.03
N VAL A 217 -7.13 4.06 3.30
CA VAL A 217 -5.87 4.14 4.04
C VAL A 217 -5.47 2.74 4.53
N GLN A 218 -4.61 2.08 3.75
CA GLN A 218 -4.03 0.79 4.08
C GLN A 218 -2.61 0.99 4.67
N HIS A 219 -2.00 -0.08 5.19
CA HIS A 219 -0.69 0.01 5.81
C HIS A 219 0.36 0.50 4.80
N SER A 220 0.78 1.77 4.91
CA SER A 220 1.78 2.47 4.06
C SER A 220 1.32 2.97 2.70
N LEU A 221 0.08 2.72 2.28
CA LEU A 221 -0.41 3.14 0.96
C LEU A 221 -1.87 3.56 0.99
N ILE A 222 -2.21 4.47 0.07
CA ILE A 222 -3.61 4.76 -0.24
C ILE A 222 -4.03 3.82 -1.36
N ASP A 223 -4.99 2.96 -1.07
CA ASP A 223 -5.62 2.11 -2.06
C ASP A 223 -6.71 2.90 -2.80
N LEU A 224 -6.45 3.15 -4.09
CA LEU A 224 -7.35 3.84 -5.02
C LEU A 224 -8.05 2.86 -5.98
N SER A 225 -7.98 1.55 -5.74
CA SER A 225 -8.73 0.55 -6.52
C SER A 225 -10.23 0.58 -6.20
N ILE A 226 -10.58 0.92 -4.96
CA ILE A 226 -11.96 1.03 -4.46
C ILE A 226 -12.20 2.48 -4.01
N THR A 227 -12.74 3.31 -4.89
CA THR A 227 -12.99 4.72 -4.57
C THR A 227 -14.46 5.09 -4.69
N THR A 228 -14.88 5.98 -3.80
CA THR A 228 -16.12 6.75 -3.96
C THR A 228 -15.72 8.09 -4.57
N ASN A 229 -16.38 8.49 -5.66
CA ASN A 229 -16.09 9.76 -6.30
C ASN A 229 -17.19 10.80 -6.03
N LEU A 230 -16.87 12.08 -6.17
CA LEU A 230 -17.77 13.21 -5.94
C LEU A 230 -17.82 14.12 -7.18
N LEU A 231 -19.03 14.35 -7.71
CA LEU A 231 -19.25 15.22 -8.89
C LEU A 231 -18.85 16.69 -8.62
N PHE A 232 -19.12 17.17 -7.40
CA PHE A 232 -18.87 18.57 -7.04
C PHE A 232 -18.42 18.69 -5.58
N LEU A 233 -17.62 19.73 -5.32
CA LEU A 233 -17.20 20.10 -3.97
C LEU A 233 -18.31 20.84 -3.24
N PRO A 234 -18.56 20.56 -1.96
CA PRO A 234 -19.41 21.40 -1.12
C PRO A 234 -18.86 22.83 -1.06
N LYS A 235 -19.72 23.85 -1.18
CA LYS A 235 -19.31 25.27 -1.13
C LYS A 235 -18.56 25.65 0.16
N LYS A 236 -18.85 24.97 1.27
CA LYS A 236 -18.25 25.21 2.60
C LYS A 236 -17.16 24.18 2.95
N LEU A 237 -16.58 23.50 1.96
CA LEU A 237 -15.53 22.52 2.21
C LEU A 237 -14.26 23.22 2.75
N PRO A 238 -13.72 22.82 3.91
CA PRO A 238 -12.47 23.36 4.41
C PRO A 238 -11.30 23.06 3.46
N LYS A 239 -10.38 24.02 3.31
CA LYS A 239 -9.24 23.87 2.38
C LYS A 239 -8.38 22.64 2.67
N TYR A 240 -8.15 22.29 3.95
CA TYR A 240 -7.38 21.11 4.34
C TYR A 240 -8.01 19.78 3.90
N CYS A 241 -9.31 19.77 3.54
CA CYS A 241 -9.95 18.58 3.01
C CYS A 241 -9.53 18.31 1.56
N LEU A 242 -8.98 19.29 0.84
CA LEU A 242 -8.38 19.09 -0.48
C LEU A 242 -6.96 18.62 -0.29
N LEU A 243 -6.74 17.33 -0.54
CA LEU A 243 -5.48 16.67 -0.26
C LEU A 243 -4.47 16.89 -1.38
N GLU A 244 -3.26 17.25 -0.99
CA GLU A 244 -2.12 17.41 -1.88
C GLU A 244 -1.18 16.21 -1.78
N PRO A 245 -0.44 15.87 -2.85
CA PRO A 245 0.62 14.88 -2.77
C PRO A 245 1.58 15.18 -1.61
N THR A 246 2.03 14.13 -0.92
CA THR A 246 2.82 14.14 0.33
C THR A 246 2.08 14.49 1.62
N ASN A 247 0.80 14.89 1.58
CA ASN A 247 0.01 14.99 2.81
C ASN A 247 -0.02 13.64 3.54
N ILE A 248 0.12 13.67 4.86
CA ILE A 248 0.14 12.49 5.71
C ILE A 248 -1.28 12.24 6.20
N LEU A 249 -1.79 11.03 5.95
CA LEU A 249 -3.09 10.61 6.42
C LEU A 249 -2.96 9.63 7.57
N ILE A 250 -3.87 9.76 8.54
CA ILE A 250 -4.04 8.82 9.64
C ILE A 250 -5.50 8.37 9.75
N THR A 251 -5.72 7.08 9.90
CA THR A 251 -7.07 6.56 10.19
C THR A 251 -7.49 6.90 11.62
N LEU A 252 -8.63 7.57 11.76
CA LEU A 252 -9.20 7.92 13.08
C LEU A 252 -10.13 6.83 13.61
N THR A 253 -10.66 5.95 12.76
CA THR A 253 -11.66 4.95 13.14
C THR A 253 -11.45 3.63 12.39
N GLY A 254 -11.84 2.50 12.99
CA GLY A 254 -11.62 1.17 12.43
C GLY A 254 -10.22 0.66 12.76
N HIS A 255 -9.33 0.57 11.77
CA HIS A 255 -7.92 0.21 11.99
C HIS A 255 -7.10 1.44 12.36
N ILE A 256 -7.13 1.84 13.63
CA ILE A 256 -6.49 3.07 14.10
C ILE A 256 -4.98 3.08 13.86
N GLY A 257 -4.46 4.27 13.54
CA GLY A 257 -3.03 4.52 13.45
C GLY A 257 -2.40 4.03 12.15
N ARG A 258 -3.18 3.56 11.16
CA ARG A 258 -2.67 3.36 9.81
C ARG A 258 -2.29 4.70 9.21
N CYS A 259 -1.11 4.74 8.60
CA CYS A 259 -0.52 5.92 8.02
C CYS A 259 -0.28 5.71 6.52
N ALA A 260 -0.60 6.71 5.70
CA ALA A 260 -0.30 6.71 4.27
C ALA A 260 0.04 8.11 3.76
N LEU A 261 0.78 8.17 2.66
CA LEU A 261 1.04 9.41 1.93
C LEU A 261 0.06 9.55 0.77
N VAL A 262 -0.46 10.75 0.59
CA VAL A 262 -1.19 11.11 -0.62
C VAL A 262 -0.23 11.15 -1.80
N PHE A 263 -0.59 10.51 -2.91
CA PHE A 263 0.19 10.54 -4.15
C PHE A 263 -0.62 11.01 -5.36
N SER A 264 -1.95 10.88 -5.32
CA SER A 264 -2.84 11.32 -6.39
C SER A 264 -3.32 12.76 -6.18
N LYS A 265 -3.74 13.40 -7.27
CA LYS A 265 -4.46 14.67 -7.24
C LYS A 265 -5.96 14.44 -7.06
N ASN A 266 -6.69 15.52 -6.81
CA ASN A 266 -8.15 15.55 -6.66
C ASN A 266 -8.68 14.63 -5.54
N CYS A 267 -7.87 14.37 -4.52
CA CYS A 267 -8.29 13.59 -3.36
C CYS A 267 -8.95 14.49 -2.32
N ILE A 268 -10.04 14.02 -1.71
CA ILE A 268 -10.78 14.72 -0.66
C ILE A 268 -10.82 13.89 0.62
N LEU A 269 -10.68 14.53 1.77
CA LEU A 269 -10.66 13.88 3.08
C LEU A 269 -12.05 13.63 3.65
N ASN A 270 -12.37 12.37 3.96
CA ASN A 270 -13.57 11.97 4.70
C ASN A 270 -13.42 12.15 6.23
N GLN A 271 -14.53 12.32 6.96
CA GLN A 271 -14.53 12.54 8.42
C GLN A 271 -13.85 11.44 9.26
N ARG A 272 -13.70 10.22 8.72
CA ARG A 272 -13.07 9.08 9.41
C ARG A 272 -11.54 9.00 9.23
N VAL A 273 -10.96 9.94 8.49
CA VAL A 273 -9.52 10.05 8.25
C VAL A 273 -9.07 11.45 8.68
N GLY A 274 -7.93 11.49 9.36
CA GLY A 274 -7.24 12.71 9.74
C GLY A 274 -6.13 13.03 8.75
N VAL A 275 -5.94 14.31 8.46
CA VAL A 275 -4.74 14.79 7.78
C VAL A 275 -3.82 15.42 8.82
N VAL A 276 -2.54 15.07 8.77
CA VAL A 276 -1.48 15.68 9.58
C VAL A 276 -0.75 16.69 8.73
N LEU A 277 -0.75 17.94 9.18
CA LEU A 277 -0.13 19.08 8.51
C LEU A 277 1.00 19.64 9.36
N PRO A 278 2.26 19.39 9.01
CA PRO A 278 3.39 20.02 9.66
C PRO A 278 3.30 21.55 9.57
N LYS A 279 3.52 22.26 10.69
CA LYS A 279 3.63 23.73 10.66
C LYS A 279 4.83 24.18 9.83
N GLU A 280 5.90 23.39 9.85
CA GLU A 280 7.04 23.51 8.96
C GLU A 280 7.02 22.42 7.90
N LYS A 281 6.66 22.77 6.66
CA LYS A 281 6.48 21.81 5.55
C LYS A 281 7.73 20.99 5.25
N GLU A 282 8.92 21.56 5.44
CA GLU A 282 10.20 20.86 5.21
C GLU A 282 10.42 19.68 6.16
N LEU A 283 9.71 19.63 7.30
CA LEU A 283 9.80 18.56 8.29
C LEU A 283 8.82 17.40 8.02
N ASN A 284 8.07 17.45 6.92
CA ASN A 284 7.10 16.40 6.55
C ASN A 284 7.69 14.96 6.55
N PRO A 285 8.91 14.71 6.05
CA PRO A 285 9.51 13.36 6.12
C PRO A 285 9.69 12.84 7.55
N PHE A 286 10.02 13.71 8.51
CA PHE A 286 10.10 13.34 9.93
C PHE A 286 8.75 12.92 10.47
N TYR A 287 7.70 13.72 10.29
CA TYR A 287 6.37 13.40 10.82
C TYR A 287 5.79 12.14 10.19
N TYR A 288 6.03 11.92 8.89
CA TYR A 288 5.65 10.67 8.25
C TYR A 288 6.31 9.46 8.90
N SER A 289 7.62 9.55 9.19
CA SER A 289 8.39 8.48 9.82
C SER A 289 7.97 8.25 11.28
N LEU A 290 7.73 9.33 12.03
CA LEU A 290 7.23 9.30 13.40
C LEU A 290 5.90 8.55 13.47
N ILE A 291 4.92 8.95 12.65
CA ILE A 291 3.56 8.39 12.71
C ILE A 291 3.54 6.93 12.25
N ARG A 292 4.37 6.58 11.25
CA ARG A 292 4.50 5.21 10.77
C ARG A 292 5.26 4.30 11.74
N ASN A 293 6.02 4.87 12.68
CA ASN A 293 6.80 4.08 13.63
C ASN A 293 5.89 3.17 14.48
N PRO A 294 6.23 1.86 14.63
CA PRO A 294 5.41 0.93 15.40
C PRO A 294 5.15 1.37 16.85
N LEU A 295 6.13 2.01 17.51
CA LEU A 295 5.97 2.50 18.88
C LEU A 295 4.96 3.64 18.94
N PHE A 296 5.00 4.56 17.97
CA PHE A 296 4.03 5.64 17.89
C PHE A 296 2.63 5.11 17.56
N SER A 297 2.53 4.15 16.63
CA SER A 297 1.26 3.48 16.31
C SER A 297 0.65 2.81 17.54
N ALA A 298 1.46 2.15 18.37
CA ALA A 298 1.01 1.56 19.63
C ALA A 298 0.51 2.62 20.64
N ILE A 299 1.15 3.78 20.72
CA ILE A 299 0.67 4.92 21.53
C ILE A 299 -0.71 5.38 21.03
N LEU A 300 -0.89 5.54 19.72
CA LEU A 300 -2.18 5.93 19.13
C LEU A 300 -3.27 4.91 19.45
N GLN A 301 -2.98 3.61 19.33
CA GLN A 301 -3.93 2.54 19.62
C GLN A 301 -4.31 2.50 21.10
N ARG A 302 -3.37 2.73 22.02
CA ARG A 302 -3.65 2.80 23.46
C ARG A 302 -4.51 4.01 23.83
N ASN A 303 -4.32 5.13 23.14
CA ASN A 303 -5.08 6.35 23.37
C ASN A 303 -6.46 6.32 22.70
N ALA A 304 -6.75 5.30 21.89
CA ALA A 304 -8.05 5.16 21.24
C ALA A 304 -9.13 4.71 22.22
N ILE A 305 -10.33 5.25 22.06
CA ILE A 305 -11.47 5.02 22.95
C ILE A 305 -12.56 4.20 22.22
N GLY A 306 -13.20 3.26 22.92
CA GLY A 306 -14.32 2.46 22.42
C GLY A 306 -13.99 0.96 22.31
N SER A 307 -14.96 0.10 22.62
CA SER A 307 -14.74 -1.36 22.67
C SER A 307 -14.90 -2.07 21.31
N SER A 308 -15.94 -1.74 20.53
CA SER A 308 -16.26 -2.39 19.25
C SER A 308 -15.82 -1.59 18.01
N GLN A 309 -15.88 -0.26 18.08
CA GLN A 309 -15.26 0.66 17.12
C GLN A 309 -14.40 1.64 17.90
N GLN A 310 -13.10 1.41 17.90
CA GLN A 310 -12.16 2.35 18.47
C GLN A 310 -12.16 3.63 17.64
N ASN A 311 -12.07 4.78 18.32
CA ASN A 311 -11.89 6.10 17.72
C ASN A 311 -10.67 6.82 18.33
N LEU A 312 -9.88 7.47 17.48
CA LEU A 312 -8.76 8.31 17.85
C LEU A 312 -9.19 9.77 17.81
N SER A 313 -9.00 10.47 18.93
CA SER A 313 -9.24 11.91 19.06
C SER A 313 -8.06 12.70 18.49
N PRO A 314 -8.25 13.56 17.47
CA PRO A 314 -7.20 14.46 17.00
C PRO A 314 -6.64 15.33 18.13
N ILE A 315 -7.50 15.82 19.03
CA ILE A 315 -7.13 16.68 20.16
C ILE A 315 -6.20 15.94 21.12
N ASP A 316 -6.50 14.68 21.44
CA ASP A 316 -5.66 13.89 22.35
C ASP A 316 -4.37 13.42 21.67
N THR A 317 -4.42 13.20 20.35
CA THR A 317 -3.22 12.91 19.56
C THR A 317 -2.23 14.07 19.58
N LEU A 318 -2.72 15.31 19.53
CA LEU A 318 -1.88 16.52 19.61
C LEU A 318 -1.20 16.68 20.98
N LYS A 319 -1.70 16.05 22.04
CA LYS A 319 -1.08 16.09 23.38
C LYS A 319 0.10 15.13 23.55
N ILE A 320 0.34 14.23 22.59
CA ILE A 320 1.45 13.27 22.66
C ILE A 320 2.76 14.03 22.69
N GLN A 321 3.60 13.71 23.67
CA GLN A 321 4.92 14.30 23.85
C GLN A 321 5.96 13.51 23.07
N ILE A 322 6.88 14.23 22.42
CA ILE A 322 8.01 13.66 21.67
C ILE A 322 9.31 14.39 21.98
N PRO A 323 10.46 13.71 21.88
CA PRO A 323 11.75 14.38 21.93
C PRO A 323 11.96 15.18 20.64
N PHE A 324 12.36 16.45 20.77
CA PHE A 324 12.49 17.36 19.66
C PHE A 324 13.82 18.12 19.72
N ASN A 325 14.51 18.17 18.58
CA ASN A 325 15.60 19.09 18.34
C ASN A 325 15.52 19.53 16.88
N HIS A 326 15.30 20.83 16.65
CA HIS A 326 15.01 21.37 15.33
C HIS A 326 16.13 21.06 14.31
N LYS A 327 17.39 21.27 14.69
CA LYS A 327 18.57 21.04 13.83
C LYS A 327 18.64 19.58 13.37
N ILE A 328 18.51 18.63 14.31
CA ILE A 328 18.58 17.20 13.99
C ILE A 328 17.38 16.73 13.18
N ILE A 329 16.16 17.19 13.51
CA ILE A 329 14.95 16.83 12.78
C ILE A 329 14.95 17.40 11.36
N LYS A 330 15.48 18.60 11.17
CA LYS A 330 15.70 19.19 9.84
C LYS A 330 16.73 18.41 9.02
N GLN A 331 17.84 17.98 9.64
CA GLN A 331 18.83 17.12 9.00
C GLN A 331 18.24 15.77 8.59
N TYR A 332 17.48 15.12 9.48
CA TYR A 332 16.76 13.89 9.18
C TYR A 332 15.81 14.09 7.99
N SER A 333 15.02 15.16 8.02
CA SER A 333 14.03 15.45 7.00
C SER A 333 14.67 15.69 5.63
N LYS A 334 15.78 16.44 5.58
CA LYS A 334 16.58 16.63 4.37
C LYS A 334 17.14 15.31 3.82
N THR A 335 17.62 14.43 4.70
CA THR A 335 18.12 13.10 4.32
C THR A 335 17.02 12.23 3.70
N CYS A 336 15.80 12.31 4.24
CA CYS A 336 14.67 11.50 3.81
C CYS A 336 13.85 12.13 2.67
N GLU A 337 14.10 13.38 2.29
CA GLU A 337 13.29 14.11 1.31
C GLU A 337 13.19 13.38 -0.03
N ASN A 338 14.32 12.90 -0.56
CA ASN A 338 14.36 12.15 -1.81
C ASN A 338 13.68 10.78 -1.70
N ILE A 339 13.70 10.17 -0.52
CA ILE A 339 12.99 8.92 -0.26
C ILE A 339 11.48 9.14 -0.37
N ILE A 340 10.94 10.20 0.26
CA ILE A 340 9.52 10.57 0.16
C ILE A 340 9.12 10.88 -1.29
N LYS A 341 9.93 11.64 -2.02
CA LYS A 341 9.68 11.94 -3.44
C LYS A 341 9.62 10.67 -4.29
N LEU A 342 10.56 9.74 -4.08
CA LEU A 342 10.61 8.49 -4.83
C LEU A 342 9.43 7.56 -4.50
N LEU A 343 9.04 7.48 -3.22
CA LEU A 343 7.83 6.76 -2.79
C LEU A 343 6.59 7.25 -3.55
N VAL A 344 6.37 8.56 -3.56
CA VAL A 344 5.22 9.19 -4.23
C VAL A 344 5.28 8.99 -5.75
N SER A 345 6.45 9.18 -6.37
CA SER A 345 6.64 9.00 -7.81
C SER A 345 6.38 7.55 -8.24
N ASN A 346 6.86 6.57 -7.48
CA ASN A 346 6.60 5.16 -7.74
C ASN A 346 5.11 4.82 -7.61
N MET A 347 4.41 5.36 -6.61
CA MET A 347 2.96 5.16 -6.47
C MET A 347 2.17 5.74 -7.65
N GLN A 348 2.53 6.95 -8.11
CA GLN A 348 1.94 7.58 -9.29
C GLN A 348 2.22 6.75 -10.56
N SER A 349 3.47 6.33 -10.75
CA SER A 349 3.88 5.47 -11.87
C SER A 349 3.09 4.15 -11.87
N THR A 350 2.95 3.50 -10.72
CA THR A 350 2.16 2.28 -10.57
C THR A 350 0.70 2.50 -10.96
N GLN A 351 0.09 3.60 -10.53
CA GLN A 351 -1.28 3.94 -10.91
C GLN A 351 -1.42 4.12 -12.43
N THR A 352 -0.51 4.87 -13.06
CA THR A 352 -0.52 5.09 -14.51
C THR A 352 -0.30 3.81 -15.30
N LEU A 353 0.66 2.98 -14.90
CA LEU A 353 0.97 1.71 -15.57
C LEU A 353 -0.19 0.71 -15.45
N THR A 354 -0.85 0.67 -14.29
CA THR A 354 -2.04 -0.16 -14.06
C THR A 354 -3.16 0.25 -15.00
N ALA A 355 -3.46 1.55 -15.08
CA ALA A 355 -4.48 2.08 -15.98
C ALA A 355 -4.14 1.84 -17.46
N LEU A 356 -2.87 2.02 -17.84
CA LEU A 356 -2.40 1.77 -19.21
C LEU A 356 -2.52 0.29 -19.59
N ARG A 357 -2.10 -0.63 -18.71
CA ARG A 357 -2.23 -2.08 -18.93
C ARG A 357 -3.69 -2.47 -19.15
N ASP A 358 -4.57 -2.00 -18.29
CA ASP A 358 -6.00 -2.31 -18.34
C ASP A 358 -6.67 -1.71 -19.59
N PHE A 359 -6.20 -0.54 -20.06
CA PHE A 359 -6.63 0.08 -21.32
C PHE A 359 -6.10 -0.65 -22.56
N LEU A 360 -4.86 -1.13 -22.54
CA LEU A 360 -4.23 -1.77 -23.70
C LEU A 360 -4.79 -3.16 -23.99
N LEU A 361 -5.09 -3.96 -22.97
CA LEU A 361 -5.55 -5.34 -23.17
C LEU A 361 -6.74 -5.46 -24.17
N PRO A 362 -7.85 -4.70 -24.04
CA PRO A 362 -8.95 -4.83 -25.00
C PRO A 362 -8.56 -4.40 -26.42
N LEU A 363 -7.68 -3.42 -26.58
CA LEU A 363 -7.19 -2.98 -27.90
C LEU A 363 -6.33 -4.07 -28.56
N LEU A 364 -5.47 -4.72 -27.76
CA LEU A 364 -4.62 -5.83 -28.20
C LEU A 364 -5.45 -7.06 -28.57
N LEU A 365 -6.47 -7.41 -27.77
CA LEU A 365 -7.39 -8.51 -28.05
C LEU A 365 -8.19 -8.29 -29.34
N LYS A 366 -8.61 -7.05 -29.60
CA LYS A 366 -9.30 -6.64 -30.83
C LYS A 366 -8.35 -6.41 -32.02
N GLN A 367 -7.04 -6.56 -31.82
CA GLN A 367 -6.00 -6.27 -32.82
C GLN A 367 -6.04 -4.83 -33.38
N GLN A 368 -6.62 -3.89 -32.63
CA GLN A 368 -6.61 -2.46 -32.98
C GLN A 368 -5.22 -1.84 -32.81
N VAL A 369 -4.41 -2.44 -31.94
CA VAL A 369 -2.98 -2.14 -31.79
C VAL A 369 -2.22 -3.46 -31.93
N LYS A 370 -1.11 -3.45 -32.68
CA LYS A 370 -0.27 -4.64 -32.86
C LYS A 370 0.73 -4.74 -31.71
N PRO A 371 0.74 -5.85 -30.94
CA PRO A 371 1.77 -6.07 -29.94
C PRO A 371 3.12 -6.33 -30.62
N GLN A 372 4.20 -5.78 -30.07
CA GLN A 372 5.57 -6.00 -30.55
C GLN A 372 6.17 -7.30 -30.03
#